data_AF-A0AB33CRQ0-F1
#
_entry.id   AF-A0AB33CRQ0-F1
#
_cell.length_a   1.000
_cell.length_b   1.000
_cell.length_c   1.000
_cell.angle_alpha   90.00
_cell.angle_beta   90.00
_cell.angle_gamma   90.00
#
_symmetry.space_group_name_H-M   'P 1'
#
loop_
_entity.id
_entity.type
_entity.pdbx_description
1 polymer ?
#
loop_
_entity_poly.entity_id
_entity_poly.type
_entity_poly.pdbx_seq_one_letter_code
_entity_poly.pdbx_strand_id
1 'polypeptide(L)'
;MSELKDRIEKLKAVMAWNDTQMAKAAGVSRSAVSQWAGKGSKIIHTIGDVEVALNLERETGYSALWIAKGVGPEKAKDRVSAESWPFSSIDNQKVCALDPDRERMQLETAILLSAAQLGLDVKKDESK
;
A
#
# COMPACT_ATOMS: atom_id res chain seq x y z
N MET A 1 3.86 13.33 17.69
CA MET A 1 2.82 12.38 17.24
C MET A 1 1.71 13.23 16.65
N SER A 2 1.30 13.03 15.39
CA SER A 2 0.21 13.83 14.81
C SER A 2 -1.12 13.51 15.52
N GLU A 3 -2.11 14.40 15.47
CA GLU A 3 -3.45 14.05 15.95
C GLU A 3 -4.22 13.26 14.88
N LEU A 4 -5.25 12.51 15.29
CA LEU A 4 -6.10 11.80 14.32
C LEU A 4 -6.75 12.76 13.34
N LYS A 5 -7.21 13.92 13.81
CA LYS A 5 -7.76 14.98 12.97
C LYS A 5 -6.84 15.35 11.82
N ASP A 6 -5.57 15.61 12.11
CA ASP A 6 -4.58 16.01 11.09
C ASP A 6 -4.37 14.91 10.05
N ARG A 7 -4.32 13.65 10.49
CA ARG A 7 -4.18 12.50 9.58
C ARG A 7 -5.40 12.37 8.67
N ILE A 8 -6.60 12.50 9.21
CA ILE A 8 -7.85 12.38 8.46
C ILE A 8 -8.00 13.53 7.46
N GLU A 9 -7.71 14.76 7.86
CA GLU A 9 -7.73 15.92 6.94
C GLU A 9 -6.67 15.79 5.84
N LYS A 10 -5.48 15.26 6.17
CA LYS A 10 -4.45 14.94 5.16
C LYS A 10 -4.94 13.90 4.15
N LEU A 11 -5.55 12.81 4.61
CA LEU A 11 -6.11 11.79 3.72
C LEU A 11 -7.21 12.37 2.82
N LYS A 12 -8.12 13.17 3.37
CA LYS A 12 -9.16 13.85 2.59
C LYS A 12 -8.56 14.77 1.52
N ALA A 13 -7.54 15.54 1.87
CA ALA A 13 -6.88 16.45 0.92
C ALA A 13 -6.19 15.69 -0.21
N VAL A 14 -5.43 14.63 0.10
CA VAL A 14 -4.71 13.82 -0.89
C VAL A 14 -5.66 13.07 -1.82
N MET A 15 -6.76 12.54 -1.27
CA MET A 15 -7.74 11.77 -2.05
C MET A 15 -8.83 12.65 -2.70
N ALA A 16 -8.80 13.97 -2.45
CA ALA A 16 -9.88 14.89 -2.79
C ALA A 16 -11.27 14.41 -2.29
N TRP A 17 -11.31 13.84 -1.08
CA TRP A 17 -12.52 13.31 -0.47
C TRP A 17 -13.21 14.30 0.46
N ASN A 18 -14.54 14.24 0.47
CA ASN A 18 -15.37 14.81 1.53
C ASN A 18 -15.68 13.79 2.65
N ASP A 19 -16.32 14.24 3.73
CA ASP A 19 -16.69 13.40 4.88
C ASP A 19 -17.53 12.17 4.52
N THR A 20 -18.35 12.26 3.46
CA THR A 20 -19.20 11.15 3.00
C THR A 20 -18.37 10.09 2.28
N GLN A 21 -17.44 10.51 1.42
CA GLN A 21 -16.53 9.59 0.71
C GLN A 21 -15.58 8.90 1.71
N MET A 22 -15.03 9.67 2.66
CA MET A 22 -14.20 9.13 3.74
C MET A 22 -14.96 8.07 4.55
N ALA A 23 -16.20 8.36 4.94
CA ALA A 23 -17.04 7.43 5.70
C ALA A 23 -17.30 6.14 4.92
N LYS A 24 -17.60 6.27 3.62
CA LYS A 24 -17.81 5.12 2.73
C LYS A 24 -16.55 4.27 2.60
N ALA A 25 -15.39 4.88 2.36
CA ALA A 25 -14.11 4.18 2.23
C ALA A 25 -13.72 3.47 3.53
N ALA A 26 -13.97 4.10 4.67
CA ALA A 26 -13.71 3.55 6.00
C ALA A 26 -14.74 2.48 6.44
N GLY A 27 -15.90 2.38 5.78
CA GLY A 27 -17.01 1.51 6.21
C GLY A 27 -17.72 1.99 7.49
N VAL A 28 -17.67 3.30 7.79
CA VAL A 28 -18.24 3.88 9.02
C VAL A 28 -19.33 4.90 8.72
N SER A 29 -20.00 5.40 9.77
CA SER A 29 -20.94 6.51 9.64
C SER A 29 -20.23 7.86 9.46
N ARG A 30 -20.93 8.83 8.87
CA ARG A 30 -20.45 10.23 8.78
C ARG A 30 -20.23 10.87 10.16
N SER A 31 -20.97 10.44 11.19
CA SER A 31 -20.77 10.94 12.55
C SER A 31 -19.42 10.52 13.12
N ALA A 32 -18.95 9.30 12.84
CA ALA A 32 -17.63 8.85 13.26
C ALA A 32 -16.52 9.70 12.63
N VAL A 33 -16.62 10.01 11.34
CA VAL A 33 -15.67 10.91 10.64
C VAL A 33 -15.69 12.32 11.24
N SER A 34 -16.86 12.83 11.62
CA SER A 34 -17.00 14.12 12.29
C SER A 34 -16.28 14.14 13.65
N GLN A 35 -16.44 13.06 14.44
CA GLN A 35 -15.76 12.88 15.73
C GLN A 35 -14.23 12.79 15.59
N TRP A 36 -13.73 12.17 14.53
CA TRP A 36 -12.29 12.17 14.21
C TRP A 36 -11.78 13.56 13.82
N ALA A 37 -12.60 14.36 13.12
CA ALA A 37 -12.27 15.72 12.72
C ALA A 37 -12.32 16.74 13.89
N GLY A 38 -12.58 16.28 15.12
CA GLY A 38 -12.72 17.13 16.30
C GLY A 38 -14.05 17.87 16.37
N LYS A 39 -15.08 17.39 15.66
CA LYS A 39 -16.42 17.97 15.65
C LYS A 39 -17.40 17.07 16.41
N GLY A 40 -18.38 17.67 17.09
CA GLY A 40 -19.41 16.96 17.86
C GLY A 40 -19.11 16.85 19.36
N SER A 41 -19.94 16.08 20.07
CA SER A 41 -19.93 16.00 21.54
C SER A 41 -18.83 15.12 22.13
N LYS A 42 -18.28 14.18 21.35
CA LYS A 42 -17.20 13.28 21.75
C LYS A 42 -16.11 13.28 20.67
N ILE A 43 -14.95 13.82 21.01
CA ILE A 43 -13.79 13.83 20.12
C ILE A 43 -13.04 12.50 20.27
N ILE A 44 -12.67 11.89 19.15
CA ILE A 44 -11.94 10.62 19.12
C ILE A 44 -10.53 10.90 18.59
N HIS A 45 -9.51 10.43 19.32
CA HIS A 45 -8.10 10.66 18.99
C HIS A 45 -7.39 9.46 18.37
N THR A 46 -8.05 8.30 18.29
CA THR A 46 -7.51 7.07 17.71
C THR A 46 -8.61 6.23 17.07
N ILE A 47 -8.30 5.53 15.98
CA ILE A 47 -9.20 4.51 15.43
C ILE A 47 -8.88 3.18 16.13
N GLY A 48 -9.80 2.70 16.97
CA GLY A 48 -9.65 1.43 17.69
C GLY A 48 -10.02 0.22 16.84
N ASP A 49 -10.87 0.41 15.83
CA ASP A 49 -11.30 -0.64 14.93
C ASP A 49 -10.25 -0.88 13.84
N VAL A 50 -9.70 -2.10 13.83
CA VAL A 50 -8.65 -2.51 12.90
C VAL A 50 -9.17 -2.59 11.47
N GLU A 51 -10.43 -3.02 11.28
CA GLU A 51 -11.00 -3.18 9.94
C GLU A 51 -11.14 -1.82 9.24
N VAL A 52 -11.57 -0.80 9.99
CA VAL A 52 -11.65 0.59 9.51
C VAL A 52 -10.29 1.10 9.05
N ALA A 53 -9.24 0.85 9.85
CA ALA A 53 -7.89 1.29 9.53
C ALA A 53 -7.33 0.57 8.28
N LEU A 54 -7.61 -0.72 8.12
CA LEU A 54 -7.20 -1.52 6.97
C LEU A 54 -7.96 -1.13 5.69
N ASN A 55 -9.24 -0.78 5.79
CA ASN A 55 -10.02 -0.30 4.64
C ASN A 55 -9.45 1.02 4.13
N LEU A 56 -9.10 1.94 5.03
CA LEU A 56 -8.43 3.18 4.65
C LEU A 56 -7.03 2.94 4.07
N GLU A 57 -6.26 1.99 4.61
CA GLU A 57 -4.96 1.62 4.03
C GLU A 57 -5.11 1.15 2.58
N ARG A 58 -6.09 0.28 2.31
CA ARG A 58 -6.35 -0.26 0.97
C ARG A 58 -6.70 0.82 -0.04
N GLU A 59 -7.53 1.78 0.35
CA GLU A 59 -8.01 2.82 -0.56
C GLU A 59 -7.00 3.97 -0.74
N THR A 60 -6.14 4.22 0.26
CA THR A 60 -5.26 5.41 0.26
C THR A 60 -3.78 5.08 0.11
N GLY A 61 -3.37 3.83 0.34
CA GLY A 61 -1.96 3.41 0.41
C GLY A 61 -1.21 3.88 1.66
N TYR A 62 -1.91 4.48 2.64
CA TYR A 62 -1.31 4.88 3.92
C TYR A 62 -1.38 3.75 4.95
N SER A 63 -0.38 3.65 5.83
CA SER A 63 -0.33 2.56 6.81
C SER A 63 -1.50 2.66 7.79
N ALA A 64 -2.25 1.57 7.98
CA ALA A 64 -3.33 1.45 8.95
C ALA A 64 -2.86 1.83 10.36
N LEU A 65 -1.65 1.43 10.74
CA LEU A 65 -1.07 1.77 12.05
C LEU A 65 -0.83 3.28 12.19
N TRP A 66 -0.34 3.91 11.13
CA TRP A 66 -0.14 5.35 11.09
C TRP A 66 -1.48 6.08 11.10
N ILE A 67 -2.46 5.66 10.30
CA ILE A 67 -3.80 6.26 10.26
C ILE A 67 -4.46 6.19 11.65
N ALA A 68 -4.46 5.00 12.26
CA ALA A 68 -5.15 4.73 13.51
C ALA A 68 -4.51 5.40 14.73
N LYS A 69 -3.18 5.36 14.83
CA LYS A 69 -2.44 5.74 16.05
C LYS A 69 -1.34 6.79 15.83
N GLY A 70 -1.01 7.13 14.60
CA GLY A 70 0.09 8.06 14.28
C GLY A 70 1.47 7.48 14.53
N VAL A 71 1.59 6.14 14.53
CA VAL A 71 2.82 5.41 14.82
C VAL A 71 3.33 4.72 13.55
N GLY A 72 4.64 4.72 13.36
CA GLY A 72 5.28 4.06 12.21
C GLY A 72 5.31 4.93 10.94
N PRO A 73 5.67 4.33 9.79
CA PRO A 73 5.75 5.04 8.51
C PRO A 73 4.37 5.48 8.02
N GLU A 74 4.28 6.67 7.41
CA GLU A 74 2.99 7.19 6.93
C GLU A 74 2.38 6.32 5.83
N LYS A 75 3.19 5.91 4.86
CA LYS A 75 2.76 5.04 3.78
C LYS A 75 2.88 3.59 4.20
N ALA A 76 1.91 2.78 3.80
CA ALA A 76 2.08 1.34 3.85
C ALA A 76 3.31 1.03 3.00
N LYS A 77 4.31 0.34 3.57
CA LYS A 77 5.35 -0.24 2.73
C LYS A 77 4.63 -1.18 1.77
N ASP A 78 4.89 -1.05 0.47
CA ASP A 78 4.40 -2.02 -0.51
C ASP A 78 4.68 -3.41 0.06
N ARG A 79 3.62 -4.19 0.32
CA ARG A 79 3.72 -5.59 0.74
C ARG A 79 4.22 -6.48 -0.40
N VAL A 80 5.02 -5.95 -1.33
CA VAL A 80 6.01 -6.77 -2.00
C VAL A 80 7.12 -6.98 -0.99
N SER A 81 6.84 -7.84 0.00
CA SER A 81 7.81 -8.20 1.02
C SER A 81 9.10 -8.60 0.32
N ALA A 82 10.21 -7.97 0.73
CA ALA A 82 11.56 -8.41 0.41
C ALA A 82 11.82 -9.89 0.75
N GLU A 83 10.91 -10.53 1.50
CA GLU A 83 10.88 -11.95 1.82
C GLU A 83 10.54 -12.86 0.61
N SER A 84 9.86 -12.34 -0.42
CA SER A 84 9.51 -13.12 -1.63
C SER A 84 10.46 -12.85 -2.81
N TRP A 85 11.34 -11.85 -2.71
CA TRP A 85 12.28 -11.50 -3.76
C TRP A 85 13.59 -12.29 -3.56
N PRO A 86 13.96 -13.22 -4.45
CA PRO A 86 15.04 -14.17 -4.19
C PRO A 86 16.44 -13.57 -4.38
N PHE A 87 16.56 -12.33 -4.85
CA PHE A 87 17.82 -11.71 -5.20
C PHE A 87 18.22 -10.63 -4.20
N SER A 88 19.31 -10.84 -3.47
CA SER A 88 19.83 -9.88 -2.49
C SER A 88 20.52 -8.65 -3.11
N SER A 89 21.04 -8.79 -4.33
CA SER A 89 21.82 -7.76 -5.02
C SER A 89 21.03 -7.00 -6.10
N ILE A 90 19.78 -7.40 -6.36
CA ILE A 90 18.94 -6.82 -7.41
C ILE A 90 17.77 -6.11 -6.73
N ASP A 91 17.60 -4.83 -7.03
CA ASP A 91 16.49 -4.02 -6.50
C ASP A 91 15.19 -4.38 -7.24
N ASN A 92 14.25 -4.99 -6.51
CA ASN A 92 12.94 -5.38 -7.02
C ASN A 92 12.17 -4.20 -7.66
N GLN A 93 12.18 -3.01 -7.03
CA GLN A 93 11.43 -1.87 -7.56
C GLN A 93 11.99 -1.39 -8.89
N LYS A 94 13.31 -1.44 -9.06
CA LYS A 94 13.94 -1.09 -10.35
C LYS A 94 13.60 -2.08 -11.44
N VAL A 95 13.55 -3.38 -11.14
CA VAL A 95 13.11 -4.41 -12.10
C VAL A 95 11.64 -4.22 -12.48
N CYS A 96 10.77 -3.92 -11.50
CA CYS A 96 9.36 -3.63 -11.76
C CYS A 96 9.14 -2.33 -12.56
N ALA A 97 10.09 -1.40 -12.55
CA ALA A 97 10.01 -0.15 -13.29
C ALA A 97 10.49 -0.24 -14.75
N LEU A 98 11.10 -1.36 -15.16
CA LEU A 98 11.60 -1.56 -16.52
C LEU A 98 10.48 -1.55 -17.56
N ASP A 99 10.80 -1.01 -18.73
CA ASP A 99 9.94 -1.06 -19.92
C ASP A 99 9.60 -2.52 -20.29
N PRO A 100 8.31 -2.89 -20.42
CA PRO A 100 7.92 -4.27 -20.68
C PRO A 100 8.41 -4.82 -22.01
N ASP A 101 8.44 -4.00 -23.05
CA ASP A 101 8.62 -4.45 -24.44
C ASP A 101 10.10 -4.52 -24.85
N ARG A 102 10.96 -3.73 -24.22
CA ARG A 102 12.41 -3.75 -24.47
C ARG A 102 13.21 -4.29 -23.29
N GLU A 103 13.15 -3.60 -22.17
CA GLU A 103 14.11 -3.81 -21.08
C GLU A 103 13.83 -5.11 -20.33
N ARG A 104 12.55 -5.43 -20.08
CA ARG A 104 12.17 -6.72 -19.49
C ARG A 104 12.43 -7.87 -20.43
N MET A 105 12.11 -7.74 -21.72
CA MET A 105 12.39 -8.80 -22.71
C MET A 105 13.89 -9.14 -22.78
N GLN A 106 14.76 -8.12 -22.74
CA GLN A 106 16.21 -8.32 -22.68
C GLN A 106 16.65 -9.02 -21.40
N LEU A 107 16.11 -8.58 -20.24
CA LEU A 107 16.42 -9.17 -18.94
C LEU A 107 15.96 -10.64 -18.86
N GLU A 108 14.75 -10.95 -19.33
CA GLU A 108 14.21 -12.31 -19.40
C GLU A 108 15.08 -13.21 -20.29
N THR A 109 15.54 -12.70 -21.43
CA THR A 109 16.44 -13.44 -22.33
C THR A 109 17.77 -13.75 -21.64
N ALA A 110 18.36 -12.79 -20.94
CA ALA A 110 19.61 -13.01 -20.19
C ALA A 110 19.43 -14.02 -19.05
N ILE A 111 18.29 -13.97 -18.35
CA ILE A 111 17.94 -14.93 -17.30
C ILE A 111 17.82 -16.34 -17.88
N LEU A 112 17.10 -16.51 -19.00
CA LEU A 112 16.95 -17.81 -19.66
C LEU A 112 18.29 -18.40 -20.09
N LEU A 113 19.17 -17.59 -20.68
CA LEU A 113 20.52 -18.02 -21.06
C LEU A 113 21.34 -18.46 -19.84
N SER A 114 21.27 -17.71 -18.75
CA SER A 114 21.98 -18.03 -17.51
C SER A 114 21.42 -19.27 -16.82
N ALA A 115 20.09 -19.45 -16.83
CA ALA A 115 19.44 -20.64 -16.28
C ALA A 115 19.81 -21.90 -17.05
N ALA A 116 19.90 -21.83 -18.39
CA ALA A 116 20.36 -22.92 -19.23
C ALA A 116 21.80 -23.35 -18.90
N GLN A 117 22.70 -22.39 -18.60
CA GLN A 117 24.07 -22.69 -18.16
C GLN A 117 24.11 -23.45 -16.83
N LEU A 118 23.11 -23.24 -15.97
CA LEU A 118 22.94 -23.94 -14.70
C LEU A 118 22.15 -25.25 -14.83
N GLY A 119 21.70 -25.60 -16.03
CA GLY A 119 20.87 -26.79 -16.28
C GLY A 119 19.45 -26.69 -15.73
N LEU A 120 18.96 -25.47 -15.48
CA LEU A 120 17.62 -25.22 -14.97
C LEU A 120 16.65 -24.97 -16.14
N ASP A 121 15.55 -25.71 -16.18
CA ASP A 121 14.45 -25.41 -17.10
C ASP A 121 13.49 -24.41 -16.43
N VAL A 122 13.65 -23.15 -16.80
CA VAL A 122 12.86 -22.02 -16.26
C VAL A 122 11.89 -21.45 -17.31
N LYS A 123 11.78 -22.10 -18.48
CA LYS A 123 10.82 -21.66 -19.49
C LYS A 123 9.40 -21.94 -18.98
N LYS A 124 8.49 -21.00 -19.20
CA LYS A 124 7.09 -21.20 -18.81
C LYS A 124 6.49 -22.38 -19.59
N ASP A 125 5.88 -23.32 -18.90
CA ASP A 125 5.07 -24.36 -19.53
C ASP A 125 3.95 -23.70 -20.32
N GLU A 126 3.94 -23.90 -21.65
CA GLU A 126 2.80 -23.54 -22.47
C GLU A 126 1.67 -24.54 -22.16
N SER A 127 0.91 -24.26 -21.09
CA SER A 127 -0.36 -24.93 -20.86
C SER A 127 -1.29 -24.60 -22.02
N LYS A 128 -1.59 -25.61 -22.84
CA LYS A 128 -2.62 -25.58 -23.88
C LYS A 128 -4.01 -25.37 -23.31
#